data_AF-A0A7C3T4B2-F1
#
_entry.id   AF-A0A7C3T4B2-F1
#
_cell.length_a   1.000
_cell.length_b   1.000
_cell.length_c   1.000
_cell.angle_alpha   90.00
_cell.angle_beta   90.00
_cell.angle_gamma   90.00
#
_symmetry.space_group_name_H-M   'P 1'
#
loop_
_entity.id
_entity.type
_entity.pdbx_description
1 polymer ?
#
loop_
_entity_poly.entity_id
_entity_poly.type
_entity_poly.pdbx_seq_one_letter_code
_entity_poly.pdbx_strand_id
1 'polypeptide(L)' 'MRWVRLLPWVFGVWALAGEVVKLSLDGTVNPATSAYIVRGLREAARIGATLVILELDTPGGL' A
#
# COMPACT_ATOMS: atom_id res chain seq x y z
N MET A 1 48.32 -8.36 28.23
CA MET A 1 47.03 -8.23 28.93
C MET A 1 46.01 -7.68 27.94
N ARG A 2 45.11 -8.51 27.41
CA ARG A 2 44.20 -8.16 26.29
C ARG A 2 42.97 -7.43 26.83
N TRP A 3 42.87 -6.13 26.60
CA TRP A 3 41.69 -5.33 26.94
C TRP A 3 40.89 -5.09 25.65
N VAL A 4 40.23 -6.12 25.14
CA VAL A 4 39.26 -5.95 24.06
C VAL A 4 37.93 -5.59 24.71
N ARG A 5 37.64 -4.29 24.76
CA ARG A 5 36.31 -3.78 25.13
C ARG A 5 35.34 -4.18 24.03
N LEU A 6 34.51 -5.18 24.31
CA LEU A 6 33.37 -5.57 23.49
C LEU A 6 32.31 -4.46 23.61
N LEU A 7 32.35 -3.48 22.69
CA LEU A 7 31.22 -2.59 22.49
C LEU A 7 30.17 -3.39 21.69
N PRO A 8 28.98 -3.69 22.21
CA PRO A 8 27.97 -4.38 21.43
C PRO A 8 27.54 -3.44 20.30
N TRP A 9 27.68 -3.91 19.07
CA TRP A 9 27.13 -3.24 17.90
C TRP A 9 25.61 -3.28 18.04
N VAL A 10 25.01 -2.16 18.47
CA VAL A 10 23.56 -2.00 18.44
C VAL A 10 23.17 -1.76 16.99
N PHE A 11 22.89 -2.84 16.27
CA PHE A 11 22.18 -2.77 15.00
C PHE A 11 20.71 -2.52 15.30
N GLY A 12 20.25 -1.28 15.11
CA GLY A 12 18.83 -0.96 15.14
C GLY A 12 18.13 -1.61 13.94
N VAL A 13 17.03 -2.31 14.18
CA VAL A 13 16.13 -2.77 13.11
C VAL A 13 15.23 -1.59 12.75
N TRP A 14 15.40 -1.05 11.55
CA TRP A 14 14.46 -0.07 11.00
C TRP A 14 13.26 -0.82 10.41
N ALA A 15 12.05 -0.49 10.89
CA ALA A 15 10.82 -0.95 10.26
C ALA A 15 10.59 -0.13 8.99
N LEU A 16 10.55 -0.79 7.83
CA LEU A 16 10.15 -0.17 6.57
C LEU A 16 8.61 -0.17 6.53
N ALA A 17 8.01 1.01 6.72
CA ALA A 17 6.58 1.17 6.53
C ALA A 17 6.28 1.22 5.02
N GLY A 18 5.50 0.27 4.52
CA GLY A 18 5.00 0.25 3.14
C GLY A 18 3.76 1.11 2.99
N GLU A 19 3.64 1.81 1.86
CA GLU A 19 2.44 2.60 1.57
C GLU A 19 1.25 1.70 1.22
N VAL A 20 0.09 1.99 1.81
CA VAL A 20 -1.17 1.28 1.55
C VAL A 20 -2.17 2.26 0.94
N VAL A 21 -2.68 1.94 -0.24
CA VAL A 21 -3.66 2.77 -0.93
C VAL A 21 -5.06 2.20 -0.71
N LYS A 22 -6.00 3.03 -0.29
CA LYS A 22 -7.43 2.69 -0.25
C LYS A 22 -8.14 3.31 -1.45
N LEU A 23 -8.83 2.48 -2.22
CA LEU A 23 -9.79 2.91 -3.24
C LEU A 23 -11.19 2.51 -2.77
N SER A 24 -12.16 3.41 -2.90
CA SER A 24 -13.55 3.13 -2.57
C SER A 24 -14.43 3.31 -3.81
N LEU A 25 -15.38 2.40 -3.97
CA LEU A 25 -16.48 2.52 -4.93
C LEU A 25 -17.78 2.35 -4.15
N ASP A 26 -18.61 3.38 -4.21
CA ASP A 26 -19.98 3.41 -3.69
C ASP A 26 -20.93 3.58 -4.89
N GLY A 27 -21.90 2.68 -5.00
CA GLY A 27 -22.92 2.68 -6.05
C GLY A 27 -22.57 1.79 -7.25
N THR A 28 -23.17 2.05 -8.41
CA THR A 28 -23.10 1.16 -9.58
C THR A 28 -21.70 1.12 -10.23
N VAL A 29 -21.28 -0.06 -10.65
CA VAL A 29 -20.11 -0.20 -11.53
C VAL A 29 -20.50 0.21 -12.95
N ASN A 30 -19.90 1.28 -13.46
CA ASN A 30 -20.14 1.85 -14.78
C ASN A 30 -18.79 2.21 -15.45
N PRO A 31 -18.75 2.62 -16.73
CA PRO A 31 -17.49 2.93 -17.39
C PRO A 31 -16.63 3.99 -16.67
N ALA A 32 -17.25 4.97 -16.01
CA ALA A 32 -16.52 6.01 -15.28
C ALA A 32 -15.93 5.49 -13.98
N THR A 33 -16.67 4.72 -13.18
CA THR A 33 -16.17 4.15 -11.92
C THR A 33 -15.11 3.08 -12.18
N SER A 34 -15.26 2.27 -13.23
CA SER A 34 -14.22 1.35 -13.71
C SER A 34 -12.93 2.08 -14.12
N ALA A 35 -13.05 3.17 -14.90
CA ALA A 35 -11.88 3.98 -15.28
C ALA A 35 -11.20 4.61 -14.06
N TYR A 36 -11.97 5.03 -13.06
CA TYR A 36 -11.43 5.51 -11.78
C TYR A 36 -10.62 4.43 -11.06
N ILE A 37 -11.17 3.23 -10.88
CA ILE A 37 -10.45 2.12 -10.23
C ILE A 37 -9.16 1.75 -10.98
N VAL A 38 -9.21 1.63 -12.30
CA VAL A 38 -8.03 1.32 -13.11
C VAL A 38 -6.94 2.39 -12.99
N ARG A 39 -7.32 3.68 -12.97
CA ARG A 39 -6.35 4.77 -12.75
C ARG A 39 -5.76 4.71 -11.34
N GLY A 40 -6.58 4.47 -10.32
CA GLY A 40 -6.12 4.34 -8.93
C GLY A 40 -5.13 3.20 -8.76
N LEU A 41 -5.39 2.05 -9.40
CA LEU A 41 -4.46 0.91 -9.38
C LEU A 41 -3.14 1.22 -10.08
N ARG A 42 -3.18 1.89 -11.24
CA ARG A 42 -1.95 2.33 -11.93
C ARG A 42 -1.13 3.29 -11.08
N GLU A 43 -1.80 4.19 -10.37
CA GLU A 43 -1.14 5.15 -9.49
C GLU A 43 -0.51 4.46 -8.27
N ALA A 44 -1.23 3.55 -7.62
CA ALA A 44 -0.70 2.73 -6.53
C ALA A 44 0.55 1.95 -6.96
N ALA A 45 0.54 1.37 -8.16
CA ALA A 45 1.71 0.71 -8.71
C ALA A 45 2.87 1.70 -8.98
N ARG A 46 2.57 2.88 -9.52
CA ARG A 46 3.57 3.92 -9.82
C ARG A 46 4.30 4.41 -8.58
N ILE A 47 3.59 4.55 -7.44
CA ILE A 47 4.19 5.01 -6.18
C ILE A 47 4.82 3.87 -5.37
N GLY A 48 4.73 2.63 -5.84
CA GLY A 48 5.28 1.47 -5.13
C GLY A 48 4.48 1.10 -3.87
N ALA A 49 3.17 1.34 -3.88
CA ALA A 49 2.30 0.91 -2.80
C ALA A 49 2.42 -0.61 -2.59
N THR A 50 2.58 -1.00 -1.35
CA THR A 50 2.76 -2.41 -0.96
C THR A 50 1.43 -3.17 -0.97
N LEU A 51 0.32 -2.47 -0.78
CA LEU A 51 -1.02 -3.04 -0.76
C LEU A 51 -2.03 -2.03 -1.30
N VAL A 52 -3.04 -2.53 -2.02
CA VAL A 52 -4.25 -1.78 -2.33
C VAL A 52 -5.43 -2.45 -1.65
N ILE A 53 -6.21 -1.66 -0.91
CA ILE A 53 -7.50 -2.06 -0.35
C ILE A 53 -8.58 -1.47 -1.25
N LEU A 54 -9.34 -2.32 -1.92
CA LEU A 54 -10.50 -1.91 -2.70
C LEU A 54 -11.77 -2.17 -1.89
N GLU A 55 -12.39 -1.11 -1.40
CA GLU A 55 -13.65 -1.16 -0.67
C GLU A 55 -14.80 -0.97 -1.66
N LEU A 56 -15.68 -1.97 -1.75
CA LEU A 56 -16.78 -2.00 -2.69
C LEU A 56 -18.10 -2.06 -1.93
N ASP A 57 -18.86 -0.97 -2.01
CA ASP A 57 -20.28 -0.97 -1.67
C ASP A 57 -21.06 -0.78 -2.98
N THR A 58 -21.44 -1.88 -3.60
CA THR A 58 -22.03 -1.85 -4.93
C THR A 58 -23.16 -2.87 -5.07
N PRO A 59 -24.29 -2.50 -5.69
CA PRO A 59 -25.31 -3.46 -6.12
C PRO A 59 -24.88 -4.24 -7.38
N GLY A 60 -23.70 -3.97 -7.94
CA GLY A 60 -23.24 -4.48 -9.22
C GLY A 60 -23.22 -3.39 -10.29
N GLY A 61 -23.14 -3.80 -11.56
CA GLY A 61 -23.10 -2.90 -12.72
C GLY A 61 -23.87 -3.47 -13.89
N LEU A 62 -24.44 -2.58 -14.71
CA LEU A 62 -25.22 -2.90 -15.92
C LEU A 62 -24.38 -3.63 -16.98
#